data_AF-W7TK88-F1
#
_entry.id   AF-W7TK88-F1
#
_cell.length_a   1.000
_cell.length_b   1.000
_cell.length_c   1.000
_cell.angle_alpha   90.00
_cell.angle_beta   90.00
_cell.angle_gamma   90.00
#
_symmetry.space_group_name_H-M   'P 1'
#
loop_
_entity.id
_entity.type
_entity.pdbx_description
1 polymer ?
#
loop_
_entity_poly.entity_id
_entity_poly.type
_entity_poly.pdbx_seq_one_letter_code
_entity_poly.pdbx_strand_id
1 'polypeptide(L)' 'MHCGISGEICEEPVLSRPSGVLYEKRVILKYIEAEHKDPANGEELCPDDLIPVKASTSKPRGKRGSGPIGEVH' A
#
# COMPACT_ATOMS: atom_id res chain seq x y z
N MET A 1 2.36 3.42 -3.77
CA MET A 1 1.13 3.12 -2.99
C MET A 1 1.57 2.57 -1.65
N HIS A 2 1.58 3.41 -0.61
CA HIS A 2 2.15 3.07 0.71
C HIS A 2 1.02 2.85 1.73
N CYS A 3 1.28 2.01 2.73
CA CYS A 3 0.38 1.71 3.83
C CYS A 3 0.25 2.91 4.77
N GLY A 4 -0.97 3.33 5.11
CA GLY A 4 -1.24 4.39 6.08
C GLY A 4 -0.82 4.09 7.53
N ILE A 5 -0.47 2.83 7.84
CA ILE A 5 0.01 2.41 9.18
C ILE A 5 1.53 2.27 9.22
N SER A 6 2.14 1.41 8.37
CA SER A 6 3.60 1.17 8.43
C SER A 6 4.43 2.06 7.51
N GLY A 7 3.81 2.76 6.56
CA GLY A 7 4.50 3.58 5.56
C GLY A 7 5.22 2.79 4.45
N GLU A 8 5.15 1.46 4.49
CA GLU A 8 5.75 0.56 3.49
C GLU A 8 4.87 0.36 2.26
N ILE A 9 5.45 -0.21 1.19
CA ILE A 9 4.69 -0.61 0.01
C ILE A 9 3.77 -1.78 0.38
N CYS A 10 2.48 -1.63 0.12
CA CYS A 10 1.51 -2.71 0.32
C CYS A 10 1.69 -3.80 -0.74
N GLU A 11 1.73 -5.06 -0.29
CA GLU A 11 1.64 -6.23 -1.16
C GLU A 11 0.17 -6.58 -1.45
N GLU A 12 -0.67 -6.53 -0.42
CA GLU A 12 -2.13 -6.67 -0.52
C GLU A 12 -2.82 -5.37 -0.09
N PRO A 13 -2.87 -4.34 -0.96
CA PRO A 13 -3.51 -3.07 -0.64
C PRO A 13 -5.03 -3.22 -0.50
N VAL A 14 -5.57 -2.68 0.59
CA VAL A 14 -7.01 -2.55 0.85
C VAL A 14 -7.33 -1.10 1.18
N LEU A 15 -8.50 -0.64 0.74
CA LEU A 15 -9.05 0.67 1.07
C LEU A 15 -10.05 0.52 2.21
N SER A 16 -9.95 1.40 3.20
CA SER A 16 -11.02 1.59 4.18
C SER A 16 -12.18 2.37 3.54
N ARG A 17 -13.41 1.84 3.61
CA ARG A 17 -14.62 2.54 3.17
C ARG A 17 -14.83 3.91 3.84
N PRO A 18 -14.77 4.03 5.19
CA PRO A 18 -15.08 5.29 5.86
C PRO A 18 -14.02 6.37 5.63
N SER A 19 -12.73 6.04 5.73
CA SER A 19 -11.65 7.02 5.63
C SER A 19 -11.12 7.22 4.19
N GLY A 20 -11.34 6.25 3.30
CA GLY A 20 -10.76 6.25 1.96
C GLY A 20 -9.23 6.09 1.96
N VAL A 21 -8.64 5.66 3.09
CA VAL A 21 -7.20 5.47 3.23
C VAL A 21 -6.79 4.05 2.87
N LEU A 22 -5.60 3.92 2.29
CA LEU A 22 -5.05 2.66 1.83
C LEU A 22 -4.13 2.04 2.87
N TYR A 23 -4.33 0.75 3.14
CA TYR A 23 -3.59 -0.03 4.11
C TYR A 23 -3.12 -1.36 3.53
N GLU A 24 -2.09 -1.94 4.14
CA GLU A 24 -1.73 -3.34 3.93
C GLU A 24 -2.72 -4.22 4.69
N LYS A 25 -3.38 -5.16 3.99
CA LYS A 25 -4.41 -6.04 4.53
C LYS A 25 -4.01 -6.71 5.83
N ARG A 26 -2.78 -7.27 5.90
CA ARG A 26 -2.33 -7.99 7.10
C ARG A 26 -2.15 -7.09 8.32
N VAL A 27 -1.87 -5.81 8.10
CA VAL A 27 -1.62 -4.82 9.15
C VAL A 27 -2.94 -4.23 9.64
N ILE A 28 -3.84 -3.82 8.73
CA ILE A 28 -5.13 -3.25 9.12
C ILE A 28 -6.04 -4.27 9.81
N LEU A 29 -6.02 -5.54 9.40
CA LEU A 29 -6.81 -6.58 10.06
C LEU A 29 -6.43 -6.73 11.55
N LYS A 30 -5.12 -6.76 11.86
CA LYS A 30 -4.65 -6.81 13.25
C LYS A 30 -5.06 -5.57 14.05
N TYR A 31 -5.06 -4.40 13.42
CA TYR A 31 -5.49 -3.16 14.06
C TYR A 31 -6.99 -3.18 14.38
N ILE A 32 -7.80 -3.63 13.42
CA ILE A 32 -9.25 -3.81 13.61
C ILE A 32 -9.53 -4.82 14.73
N GLU A 33 -8.82 -5.96 14.76
CA GLU A 33 -8.98 -6.96 15.82
C GLU A 33 -8.65 -6.42 17.22
N ALA A 34 -7.76 -5.42 17.33
CA ALA A 34 -7.37 -4.82 18.60
C ALA A 34 -8.28 -3.66 19.02
N GLU A 35 -8.52 -2.71 18.11
CA GLU A 35 -9.12 -1.41 18.42
C GLU A 35 -10.55 -1.26 17.89
N HIS A 36 -10.96 -2.10 16.93
CA HIS A 36 -12.24 -2.03 16.19
C HIS A 36 -12.48 -0.67 15.53
N LYS A 37 -11.40 0.02 15.12
CA LYS A 37 -11.44 1.38 14.59
C LYS A 37 -10.54 1.55 13.39
N ASP A 38 -10.80 2.60 12.62
CA ASP A 38 -9.94 3.09 11.55
C ASP A 38 -8.84 3.99 12.14
N PRO A 39 -7.55 3.76 11.81
CA PRO A 39 -6.45 4.51 12.40
C PRO A 39 -6.31 5.95 11.89
N ALA A 40 -6.98 6.35 10.79
CA ALA A 40 -6.89 7.70 10.24
C ALA A 40 -7.89 8.67 10.88
N ASN A 41 -9.12 8.24 11.12
CA ASN A 41 -10.22 9.06 11.64
C ASN A 41 -10.77 8.58 12.99
N GLY A 42 -10.41 7.38 13.45
CA GLY A 42 -10.85 6.83 14.74
C GLY A 42 -12.30 6.32 14.75
N GLU A 43 -12.93 6.22 13.57
CA GLU A 43 -14.30 5.71 13.42
C GLU A 43 -14.32 4.18 13.48
N GLU A 44 -15.49 3.58 13.76
CA GLU A 44 -15.63 2.12 13.79
C GLU A 44 -15.31 1.52 12.41
N LEU A 45 -14.51 0.45 12.40
CA LEU A 45 -14.09 -0.21 11.17
C LEU A 45 -14.15 -1.72 11.32
N CYS A 46 -14.85 -2.39 10.41
CA CYS A 46 -14.93 -3.84 10.36
C CYS A 46 -14.09 -4.39 9.18
N PRO A 47 -13.67 -5.67 9.21
CA PRO A 47 -12.93 -6.26 8.10
C PRO A 47 -13.76 -6.34 6.80
N ASP A 48 -15.10 -6.35 6.90
CA ASP A 48 -16.02 -6.30 5.76
C ASP A 48 -16.08 -4.90 5.10
N ASP A 49 -15.59 -3.86 5.79
CA ASP A 49 -15.42 -2.51 5.26
C ASP A 49 -14.16 -2.33 4.42
N LEU A 50 -13.34 -3.38 4.28
CA LEU A 50 -12.10 -3.32 3.52
C LEU A 50 -12.34 -3.69 2.06
N ILE A 51 -12.06 -2.74 1.16
CA ILE A 51 -12.17 -2.95 -0.28
C ILE A 51 -10.79 -3.33 -0.84
N PRO A 52 -10.59 -4.55 -1.38
CA PRO A 52 -9.33 -4.93 -1.99
C PRO A 52 -9.06 -4.11 -3.25
N VAL A 53 -7.85 -3.57 -3.34
CA VAL A 53 -7.38 -2.78 -4.48
C VAL A 53 -6.41 -3.61 -5.29
N LYS A 54 -6.50 -3.53 -6.62
CA LYS A 54 -5.47 -4.13 -7.48
C LYS A 54 -4.16 -3.38 -7.27
N ALA A 55 -3.19 -4.03 -6.64
CA ALA A 55 -1.82 -3.56 -6.67
C ALA A 55 -1.36 -3.51 -8.13
N SER A 56 -1.27 -2.32 -8.71
CA SER A 56 -0.52 -2.14 -9.93
C SER A 56 0.95 -2.29 -9.54
N THR A 57 1.43 -3.54 -9.51
CA THR A 57 2.85 -3.84 -9.46
C THR A 57 3.45 -3.35 -10.77
N SER A 58 3.68 -2.03 -10.85
CA SER A 58 4.60 -1.48 -11.83
C SER A 58 5.98 -1.90 -11.36
N LYS A 59 6.29 -3.19 -11.58
CA LYS A 59 7.67 -3.68 -11.58
C LYS A 59 8.43 -2.68 -12.44
N PRO A 60 9.43 -1.95 -11.91
CA PRO A 60 10.20 -1.06 -12.75
C PRO A 60 10.71 -1.93 -13.89
N ARG A 61 10.22 -1.67 -15.11
CA ARG A 61 10.73 -2.35 -16.30
C ARG A 61 12.17 -1.89 -16.38
N GLY A 62 13.07 -2.76 -15.92
CA GLY A 62 14.50 -2.53 -16.00
C GLY A 62 14.85 -2.15 -17.42
N LYS A 63 15.15 -0.87 -17.64
CA LYS A 63 15.95 -0.49 -18.79
C LYS A 63 17.39 -0.76 -18.39
N ARG A 64 17.81 -1.94 -18.86
CA ARG A 64 19.19 -2.39 -19.04
C ARG A 64 20.13 -1.22 -19.32
N GLY A 65 21.33 -1.36 -18.75
CA GLY A 65 22.38 -0.37 -18.72
C GLY A 65 22.77 0.25 -20.06
N SER A 66 23.41 1.40 -19.94
CA SER A 66 24.14 2.08 -21.00
C SER A 66 25.46 2.56 -20.41
N GLY A 67 26.42 1.66 -20.30
CA GLY A 67 27.82 2.01 -20.59
C GLY A 67 28.11 1.62 -22.05
N PRO A 68 29.21 2.07 -22.68
CA PRO A 68 30.27 2.93 -22.20
C PRO A 68 30.21 4.35 -22.80
N ILE A 69 30.73 5.35 -22.08
CA ILE A 69 31.16 6.61 -22.70
C ILE A 69 32.44 6.34 -23.50
N GLY A 70 32.26 5.96 -24.77
CA GLY A 70 33.31 6.07 -25.77
C GLY A 70 32.99 7.27 -26.65
N GLU A 71 33.57 8.44 -26.33
CA GLU A 71 33.72 9.50 -27.33
C GLU A 71 35.20 9.78 -27.49
N VAL A 72 35.64 9.45 -28.69
CA VAL A 72 36.92 9.78 -29.30
C VAL A 72 36.74 11.14 -29.99
N HIS A 73 37.43 12.18 -29.52
CA HIS A 73 38.17 13.12 -30.38
C HIS A 73 39.02 14.07 -29.54
#